data_AF-A0A0X3SHJ7-F1
#
_entry.id   AF-A0A0X3SHJ7-F1
#
_cell.length_a   1.000
_cell.length_b   1.000
_cell.length_c   1.000
_cell.angle_alpha   90.00
_cell.angle_beta   90.00
_cell.angle_gamma   90.00
#
_symmetry.space_group_name_H-M   'P 1'
#
loop_
_entity.id
_entity.type
_entity.pdbx_description
1 polymer ?
#
loop_
_entity_poly.entity_id
_entity_poly.type
_entity_poly.pdbx_seq_one_letter_code
_entity_poly.pdbx_strand_id
1 'polypeptide(L)'
;MRCLTDLDEEGRYGWRLVASNGRPVAVSAASYDTHARCRAAFVRLCERHADIAGGIQHSAEGGGWVWVLWETSGRHLARSARMYERHATCRSSYERFRTMVPELAAVGPELWGGT
;
A
#
# COMPACT_ATOMS: atom_id res chain seq x y z
N MET A 1 7.82 -11.01 -4.50
CA MET A 1 6.70 -10.36 -3.77
C MET A 1 5.39 -10.75 -4.41
N ARG A 2 4.27 -10.63 -3.70
CA ARG A 2 2.93 -10.89 -4.25
C ARG A 2 1.94 -9.83 -3.78
N CYS A 3 1.00 -9.45 -4.64
CA CYS A 3 -0.11 -8.59 -4.33
C CYS A 3 -1.38 -9.43 -4.26
N LEU A 4 -2.11 -9.33 -3.16
CA LEU A 4 -3.34 -10.06 -2.90
C LEU A 4 -4.51 -9.09 -2.86
N THR A 5 -5.70 -9.59 -3.16
CA THR A 5 -6.95 -8.84 -3.00
C THR A 5 -7.61 -9.26 -1.69
N ASP A 6 -7.97 -8.26 -0.87
CA ASP A 6 -8.76 -8.41 0.34
C ASP A 6 -10.19 -7.92 0.07
N LEU A 7 -11.16 -8.46 0.81
CA LEU A 7 -12.56 -8.03 0.81
C LEU A 7 -12.91 -7.55 2.21
N ASP A 8 -13.50 -6.36 2.33
CA ASP A 8 -14.04 -5.87 3.62
C ASP A 8 -15.48 -6.38 3.87
N GLU A 9 -16.04 -6.00 5.02
CA GLU A 9 -17.37 -6.46 5.46
C GLU A 9 -18.49 -5.94 4.55
N GLU A 10 -18.27 -4.79 3.89
CA GLU A 10 -19.18 -4.21 2.90
C GLU A 10 -19.01 -4.80 1.48
N GLY A 11 -18.15 -5.81 1.31
CA GLY A 11 -17.92 -6.44 0.02
C GLY A 11 -17.08 -5.59 -0.94
N ARG A 12 -16.29 -4.64 -0.41
CA ARG A 12 -15.39 -3.80 -1.19
C ARG A 12 -13.99 -4.41 -1.21
N TYR A 13 -13.30 -4.21 -2.32
CA TYR A 13 -11.98 -4.75 -2.56
C TYR A 13 -10.88 -3.80 -2.10
N GLY A 14 -9.89 -4.33 -1.40
CA GLY A 14 -8.61 -3.68 -1.11
C GLY A 14 -7.47 -4.54 -1.66
N TRP A 15 -6.28 -3.96 -1.80
CA TRP A 15 -5.08 -4.72 -2.13
C TRP A 15 -4.12 -4.77 -0.93
N ARG A 16 -3.33 -5.83 -0.87
CA ARG A 16 -2.32 -6.05 0.16
C ARG A 16 -1.05 -6.59 -0.47
N LEU A 17 0.04 -5.84 -0.34
CA LEU A 17 1.34 -6.25 -0.81
C LEU A 17 2.05 -7.07 0.28
N VAL A 18 2.51 -8.25 -0.10
CA VAL A 18 3.17 -9.21 0.78
C VAL A 18 4.60 -9.45 0.29
N ALA A 19 5.55 -9.24 1.19
CA ALA A 19 6.95 -9.53 0.94
C ALA A 19 7.21 -11.04 0.79
N SER A 20 8.37 -11.41 0.25
CA SER A 20 8.72 -12.81 0.01
C SER A 20 8.78 -13.66 1.29
N ASN A 21 8.96 -13.03 2.46
CA ASN A 21 8.90 -13.68 3.77
C ASN A 21 7.46 -13.87 4.31
N GLY A 22 6.44 -13.62 3.49
CA GLY A 22 5.03 -13.75 3.85
C GLY A 22 4.45 -12.59 4.66
N ARG A 23 5.24 -11.57 5.03
CA ARG A 23 4.75 -10.44 5.84
C ARG A 23 4.10 -9.36 4.95
N PRO A 24 2.89 -8.88 5.29
CA PRO A 24 2.32 -7.70 4.66
C PRO A 24 3.19 -6.47 4.89
N VAL A 25 3.46 -5.70 3.83
CA VAL A 25 4.28 -4.48 3.89
C VAL A 25 3.45 -3.23 3.65
N ALA A 26 2.42 -3.31 2.82
CA ALA A 26 1.53 -2.21 2.49
C ALA A 26 0.12 -2.73 2.21
N VAL A 27 -0.88 -1.90 2.50
CA VAL A 27 -2.27 -2.15 2.17
C VAL A 27 -2.89 -0.94 1.50
N SER A 28 -3.94 -1.16 0.73
CA SER A 28 -4.77 -0.10 0.18
C SER A 28 -5.38 0.73 1.29
N ALA A 29 -5.33 2.05 1.15
CA ALA A 29 -6.05 2.96 2.04
C ALA A 29 -7.49 3.23 1.55
N ALA A 30 -7.77 2.94 0.27
CA ALA A 30 -9.11 3.06 -0.33
C ALA A 30 -9.69 1.67 -0.64
N SER A 31 -11.02 1.58 -0.64
CA SER A 31 -11.75 0.36 -1.05
C SER A 31 -12.48 0.58 -2.38
N TYR A 32 -12.58 -0.48 -3.18
CA TYR A 32 -13.09 -0.45 -4.55
C TYR A 32 -14.28 -1.38 -4.72
N ASP A 33 -15.18 -1.07 -5.64
CA ASP A 33 -16.36 -1.89 -5.92
C ASP A 33 -16.06 -3.13 -6.79
N THR A 34 -14.91 -3.18 -7.45
CA THR A 34 -14.52 -4.32 -8.29
C THR A 34 -13.05 -4.68 -8.11
N HIS A 35 -12.76 -5.97 -8.28
CA HIS A 35 -11.39 -6.50 -8.32
C HIS A 35 -10.52 -5.78 -9.37
N ALA A 36 -11.07 -5.51 -10.55
CA ALA A 36 -10.37 -4.82 -11.63
C ALA A 36 -9.97 -3.39 -11.25
N ARG A 37 -10.86 -2.62 -10.60
CA ARG A 37 -10.54 -1.27 -10.10
C ARG A 37 -9.51 -1.29 -8.99
N CYS A 38 -9.58 -2.27 -8.09
CA CYS A 38 -8.58 -2.47 -7.05
C CYS A 38 -7.18 -2.70 -7.64
N ARG A 39 -7.05 -3.65 -8.57
CA ARG A 39 -5.79 -3.93 -9.27
C ARG A 39 -5.28 -2.72 -10.04
N ALA A 40 -6.15 -2.06 -10.80
CA ALA A 40 -5.78 -0.87 -11.56
C ALA A 40 -5.31 0.29 -10.66
N ALA A 41 -5.86 0.40 -9.45
CA ALA A 41 -5.41 1.42 -8.50
C ALA A 41 -4.00 1.15 -7.96
N PHE A 42 -3.66 -0.11 -7.67
CA PHE A 42 -2.29 -0.48 -7.30
C PHE A 42 -1.29 -0.22 -8.43
N VAL A 43 -1.65 -0.58 -9.68
CA VAL A 43 -0.80 -0.32 -10.86
C VAL A 43 -0.56 1.18 -11.03
N ARG A 44 -1.63 2.00 -10.99
CA ARG A 44 -1.51 3.46 -11.06
C ARG A 44 -0.66 4.04 -9.94
N LEU A 45 -0.75 3.52 -8.72
CA LEU A 45 0.11 3.94 -7.61
C LEU A 45 1.58 3.69 -7.96
N CYS A 46 1.89 2.53 -8.53
CA CYS A 46 3.26 2.18 -8.89
C CYS A 46 3.79 3.02 -10.06
N GLU A 47 2.99 3.22 -11.10
CA GLU A 47 3.36 4.05 -12.26
C GLU A 47 3.59 5.52 -11.87
N ARG A 48 2.71 6.07 -11.03
CA ARG A 48 2.75 7.49 -10.61
C ARG A 48 3.54 7.73 -9.34
N HIS A 49 4.41 6.81 -8.96
CA HIS A 49 5.10 6.86 -7.67
C HIS A 49 5.87 8.17 -7.43
N ALA A 50 6.40 8.79 -8.49
CA ALA A 50 7.12 10.07 -8.41
C ALA A 50 6.21 11.25 -8.02
N ASP A 51 4.92 11.21 -8.36
CA ASP A 51 3.94 12.26 -8.07
C ASP A 51 3.24 12.07 -6.71
N ILE A 52 3.43 10.92 -6.08
CA ILE A 52 2.71 10.54 -4.87
C ILE A 52 3.45 11.04 -3.65
N ALA A 53 2.82 11.94 -2.92
CA ALA A 53 3.29 12.40 -1.63
C ALA A 53 3.07 11.33 -0.55
N GLY A 54 3.73 11.49 0.58
CA GLY A 54 3.54 10.62 1.72
C GLY A 54 4.25 11.11 2.96
N GLY A 55 3.96 10.45 4.07
CA GLY A 55 4.52 10.81 5.35
C GLY A 55 4.11 9.85 6.45
N ILE A 56 4.70 10.08 7.61
CA ILE A 56 4.44 9.31 8.83
C ILE A 56 3.42 10.10 9.66
N GLN A 57 2.38 9.41 10.12
CA GLN A 57 1.29 9.97 10.88
C GLN A 57 1.14 9.19 12.18
N HIS A 58 0.69 9.89 13.23
CA HIS A 58 0.27 9.22 14.45
C HIS A 58 -1.09 8.54 14.21
N SER A 59 -1.22 7.30 14.63
CA SER A 59 -2.48 6.56 14.54
C SER A 59 -3.43 7.05 15.63
N ALA A 60 -4.67 7.35 15.24
CA ALA A 60 -5.72 7.74 16.17
C ALA A 60 -6.17 6.57 17.06
N GLU A 61 -5.99 5.33 16.62
CA GLU A 61 -6.61 4.15 17.24
C GLU A 61 -5.73 3.44 18.28
N GLY A 62 -4.41 3.71 18.33
CA GLY A 62 -3.52 2.87 19.13
C GLY A 62 -2.19 3.46 19.59
N GLY A 63 -2.02 4.79 19.54
CA GLY A 63 -0.84 5.42 20.15
C GLY A 63 0.48 5.17 19.42
N GLY A 64 0.45 4.74 18.16
CA GLY A 64 1.62 4.41 17.36
C GLY A 64 1.70 5.18 16.05
N TRP A 65 2.58 4.74 15.17
CA TRP A 65 2.93 5.39 13.91
C TRP A 65 2.54 4.54 12.72
N VAL A 66 1.96 5.17 11.72
CA VAL A 66 1.67 4.59 10.41
C VAL A 66 2.26 5.48 9.34
N TRP A 67 2.71 4.91 8.24
CA TRP A 67 3.00 5.72 7.06
C TRP A 67 1.82 5.65 6.12
N VAL A 68 1.58 6.74 5.40
CA VAL A 68 0.49 6.87 4.43
C VAL A 68 1.04 7.52 3.16
N LEU A 69 0.51 7.10 2.01
CA LEU A 69 0.70 7.72 0.71
C LEU A 69 -0.60 8.34 0.25
N TRP A 70 -0.50 9.51 -0.39
CA TRP A 70 -1.63 10.22 -0.95
C TRP A 70 -1.27 10.91 -2.27
N GLU A 71 -2.25 11.03 -3.15
CA GLU A 71 -2.12 11.83 -4.37
C GLU A 71 -2.29 13.32 -4.05
N THR A 72 -2.01 14.18 -5.03
CA THR A 72 -2.12 15.65 -4.91
C THR A 72 -3.50 16.14 -4.46
N SER A 73 -4.57 15.38 -4.73
CA SER A 73 -5.93 15.69 -4.26
C SER A 73 -6.11 15.52 -2.75
N GLY A 74 -5.14 14.92 -2.06
CA GLY A 74 -5.22 14.54 -0.64
C GLY A 74 -5.79 13.15 -0.41
N ARG A 75 -6.27 12.45 -1.44
CA ARG A 75 -6.82 11.10 -1.30
C ARG A 75 -5.73 10.09 -0.92
N HIS A 76 -5.94 9.37 0.17
CA HIS A 76 -5.05 8.29 0.60
C HIS A 76 -5.12 7.11 -0.36
N LEU A 77 -3.94 6.60 -0.76
CA LEU A 77 -3.80 5.51 -1.72
C LEU A 77 -3.30 4.22 -1.05
N ALA A 78 -2.31 4.36 -0.16
CA ALA A 78 -1.70 3.24 0.55
C ALA A 78 -1.34 3.63 1.97
N ARG A 79 -1.23 2.64 2.84
CA ARG A 79 -0.70 2.80 4.18
C ARG A 79 0.13 1.59 4.60
N SER A 80 0.85 1.74 5.70
CA SER A 80 1.51 0.60 6.33
C SER A 80 0.49 -0.48 6.69
N ALA A 81 0.85 -1.74 6.43
CA ALA A 81 0.00 -2.88 6.76
C ALA A 81 -0.19 -3.09 8.27
N ARG A 82 0.66 -2.47 9.09
CA ARG A 82 0.59 -2.49 10.54
C ARG A 82 0.90 -1.12 11.13
N MET A 83 0.55 -0.96 12.39
CA MET A 83 1.04 0.12 13.24
C MET A 83 2.45 -0.20 13.75
N TYR A 84 3.23 0.85 13.98
CA TYR A 84 4.57 0.80 14.54
C TYR A 84 4.63 1.55 15.86
N GLU A 85 5.19 0.96 16.91
CA GLU A 85 5.37 1.68 18.19
C GLU A 85 6.36 2.85 18.07
N ARG A 86 7.37 2.72 17.19
CA ARG A 86 8.47 3.69 17.08
C ARG A 86 8.43 4.40 15.73
N HIS A 87 8.50 5.73 15.76
CA HIS A 87 8.58 6.58 14.57
C HIS A 87 9.73 6.17 13.65
N ALA A 88 10.93 5.92 14.20
CA ALA A 88 12.09 5.53 13.41
C ALA A 88 11.86 4.23 12.63
N THR A 89 11.24 3.22 13.25
CA THR A 89 10.89 1.95 12.58
C THR A 89 9.84 2.16 11.49
N CYS A 90 8.86 3.03 11.75
CA CYS A 90 7.86 3.42 10.76
C CYS A 90 8.53 4.09 9.54
N ARG A 91 9.47 5.02 9.79
CA ARG A 91 10.24 5.71 8.75
C ARG A 91 11.04 4.75 7.89
N SER A 92 11.79 3.83 8.49
CA SER A 92 12.54 2.84 7.70
C SER A 92 11.64 1.91 6.90
N SER A 93 10.42 1.60 7.38
CA SER A 93 9.44 0.88 6.57
C SER A 93 8.91 1.73 5.41
N TYR A 94 8.66 3.02 5.63
CA TYR A 94 8.19 3.95 4.62
C TYR A 94 9.22 4.12 3.49
N GLU A 95 10.47 4.41 3.84
CA GLU A 95 11.58 4.57 2.89
C GLU A 95 11.80 3.29 2.08
N ARG A 96 11.80 2.12 2.74
CA ARG A 96 11.91 0.84 2.04
C ARG A 96 10.76 0.64 1.06
N PHE A 97 9.53 0.96 1.44
CA PHE A 97 8.40 0.88 0.52
C PHE A 97 8.62 1.80 -0.68
N ARG A 98 9.00 3.06 -0.44
CA ARG A 98 9.28 4.06 -1.49
C ARG A 98 10.33 3.58 -2.50
N THR A 99 11.41 2.95 -2.04
CA THR A 99 12.45 2.38 -2.90
C THR A 99 11.96 1.19 -3.72
N MET A 100 11.04 0.38 -3.21
CA MET A 100 10.54 -0.81 -3.92
C MET A 100 9.50 -0.47 -5.00
N VAL A 101 8.76 0.65 -4.88
CA VAL A 101 7.64 0.96 -5.79
C VAL A 101 8.03 0.99 -7.29
N PRO A 102 9.16 1.58 -7.71
CA PRO A 102 9.59 1.54 -9.11
C PRO A 102 9.76 0.11 -9.66
N GLU A 103 10.31 -0.80 -8.84
CA GLU A 103 10.48 -2.21 -9.22
C GLU A 103 9.12 -2.92 -9.32
N LEU A 104 8.18 -2.62 -8.42
CA LEU A 104 6.82 -3.15 -8.49
C LEU A 104 6.09 -2.73 -9.77
N ALA A 105 6.33 -1.50 -10.26
CA ALA A 105 5.79 -1.02 -11.53
C ALA A 105 6.29 -1.87 -12.71
N ALA A 106 7.56 -2.27 -12.69
CA ALA A 106 8.16 -3.09 -13.74
C ALA A 106 7.64 -4.54 -13.75
N VAL A 107 7.42 -5.14 -12.56
CA VAL A 107 6.90 -6.52 -12.43
C VAL A 107 5.39 -6.59 -12.71
N GLY A 108 4.65 -5.55 -12.33
CA GLY A 108 3.26 -5.33 -12.73
C GLY A 108 2.33 -6.56 -12.57
N PRO A 109 1.80 -7.14 -13.67
CA PRO A 109 0.84 -8.24 -13.64
C PRO A 109 1.26 -9.48 -12.84
N GLU A 110 2.54 -9.84 -12.84
CA GLU A 110 3.04 -11.08 -12.23
C GLU A 110 2.86 -11.10 -10.70
N LEU A 111 2.78 -9.92 -10.08
CA LEU A 111 2.56 -9.79 -8.64
C LEU A 111 1.26 -10.45 -8.17
N TRP A 112 0.27 -10.57 -9.06
CA TRP A 112 -1.07 -11.05 -8.71
C TRP A 112 -1.22 -12.57 -8.83
N GLY A 113 -0.13 -13.28 -9.18
CA GLY A 113 -0.19 -14.67 -9.60
C GLY A 113 -0.75 -14.74 -11.02
N GLY A 114 0.11 -14.90 -12.02
CA GLY A 114 -0.28 -14.94 -13.42
C GLY A 114 -1.46 -15.89 -13.67
N THR A 115 -2.32 -15.46 -14.59
CA THR A 115 -3.53 -16.15 -15.11
C THR A 115 -3.30 -17.62 -15.43
#